data_AF-A0A348S3J2-F1
#
_entry.id   AF-A0A348S3J2-F1
#
_cell.length_a   1.000
_cell.length_b   1.000
_cell.length_c   1.000
_cell.angle_alpha   90.00
_cell.angle_beta   90.00
_cell.angle_gamma   90.00
#
_symmetry.space_group_name_H-M   'P 1'
#
loop_
_entity.id
_entity.type
_entity.pdbx_description
1 polymer ?
#
loop_
_entity_poly.entity_id
_entity_poly.type
_entity_poly.pdbx_seq_one_letter_code
_entity_poly.pdbx_strand_id
1 'polypeptide(L)'
;MSGMNHVSIVQYKYSADRMQRRFYQRLCWIPLALIICSIFKSTLQAGPWSESSPMAWSDFEGNPPPLSPTPSENYDAFVYTEIHWTFSWDVSTRTLEYEAQAVFIHSVSWVRPNMASPFLLTHEAAHFDFAEIHARRLKRRVSESLALKELLRRCDVSEFEIDTLLTQFHAEEISELNFSNEFYDFQTDHGQNMTAQNAFTNGSIPDELSGLNAFSDPNITITVENEGAKPIPGDYEGSLSYTLQVGSPAAFFGEWQWTLQGQWQFSFTADETSGMASWFHQTANLDYSGHLLNVTMPTVPAFPSIDVSIEGDASGDHFWMNFSGTASDLIPSHELTFKPVSIPLIPMLNPGNTTIDFANGAAIALGHWMKEYGNTNLMMKAPVTCPDQTIHYEFSIDDDQLLIMDWVLTRVADSQGGMGAGGSGAGGIGAGTLPISGMEYHPDTGMVNLLWTAAAAGENYSIEASEDLLNWTAIGGVSSDSPGTVIFEYDTHASSSAFQFFRILPDTH
;
A
#
# COMPACT_ATOMS: atom_id res chain seq x y z
N MET A 1 -13.61 13.55 17.33
CA MET A 1 -14.14 14.34 16.19
C MET A 1 -13.07 14.28 15.12
N SER A 2 -13.15 13.23 14.30
CA SER A 2 -12.35 12.98 13.11
C SER A 2 -13.38 12.82 12.01
N GLY A 3 -13.39 13.74 11.05
CA GLY A 3 -14.27 13.66 9.89
C GLY A 3 -13.68 12.63 8.94
N MET A 4 -14.27 11.44 8.89
CA MET A 4 -13.98 10.46 7.85
C MET A 4 -14.37 11.08 6.51
N ASN A 5 -13.38 11.34 5.66
CA ASN A 5 -13.62 11.53 4.23
C ASN A 5 -14.02 10.15 3.70
N HIS A 6 -15.33 9.93 3.57
CA HIS A 6 -15.88 8.74 2.94
C HIS A 6 -15.59 8.83 1.44
N VAL A 7 -14.51 8.19 1.00
CA VAL A 7 -14.32 7.83 -0.42
C VAL A 7 -15.29 6.68 -0.70
N SER A 8 -16.05 6.72 -1.79
CA SER A 8 -16.93 5.62 -2.21
C SER A 8 -16.54 5.17 -3.61
N ILE A 9 -16.14 3.92 -3.73
CA ILE A 9 -15.79 3.21 -4.96
C ILE A 9 -16.58 1.91 -4.86
N VAL A 10 -17.43 1.65 -5.85
CA VAL A 10 -18.37 0.52 -5.79
C VAL A 10 -18.05 -0.42 -6.92
N GLN A 11 -17.78 -1.70 -6.61
CA GLN A 11 -17.52 -2.78 -7.56
C GLN A 11 -18.83 -3.30 -8.19
N TYR A 12 -18.88 -3.52 -9.51
CA TYR A 12 -19.91 -4.33 -10.16
C TYR A 12 -19.30 -5.51 -10.94
N LYS A 13 -19.78 -6.73 -10.68
CA LYS A 13 -19.46 -7.93 -11.47
C LYS A 13 -20.68 -8.35 -12.28
N TYR A 14 -20.46 -8.59 -13.58
CA TYR A 14 -21.42 -9.23 -14.47
C TYR A 14 -21.64 -10.68 -14.00
N SER A 15 -22.65 -10.95 -13.15
CA SER A 15 -23.11 -12.32 -12.92
C SER A 15 -24.17 -12.64 -13.96
N ALA A 16 -23.77 -13.30 -15.04
CA ALA A 16 -24.71 -14.05 -15.86
C ALA A 16 -25.15 -15.28 -15.06
N ASP A 17 -26.00 -15.10 -14.05
CA ASP A 17 -26.70 -16.23 -13.46
C ASP A 17 -28.11 -15.86 -12.99
N ARG A 18 -29.08 -16.53 -13.60
CA ARG A 18 -30.47 -16.54 -13.14
C ARG A 18 -30.52 -17.47 -11.94
N MET A 19 -30.79 -16.96 -10.74
CA MET A 19 -31.87 -17.43 -9.86
C MET A 19 -31.84 -16.66 -8.53
N GLN A 20 -33.03 -16.46 -7.96
CA GLN A 20 -33.33 -15.92 -6.61
C GLN A 20 -33.52 -14.40 -6.45
N ARG A 21 -34.63 -13.90 -7.03
CA ARG A 21 -35.45 -12.88 -6.34
C ARG A 21 -36.68 -13.54 -5.75
N ARG A 22 -36.68 -13.84 -4.45
CA ARG A 22 -37.92 -13.90 -3.64
C ARG A 22 -37.64 -13.46 -2.22
N PHE A 23 -38.62 -12.72 -1.69
CA PHE A 23 -38.76 -12.18 -0.34
C PHE A 23 -38.05 -10.86 -0.08
N TYR A 24 -38.78 -9.76 -0.22
CA TYR A 24 -39.04 -8.81 0.88
C TYR A 24 -40.22 -7.90 0.49
N GLN A 25 -41.43 -8.29 0.88
CA GLN A 25 -42.54 -7.35 1.03
C GLN A 25 -43.42 -7.82 2.19
N ARG A 26 -43.31 -7.10 3.32
CA ARG A 26 -44.44 -6.63 4.15
C ARG A 26 -43.89 -5.94 5.41
N LEU A 27 -43.87 -4.61 5.37
CA LEU A 27 -43.91 -3.79 6.58
C LEU A 27 -45.31 -3.89 7.20
N CYS A 28 -45.38 -4.10 8.51
CA CYS A 28 -46.42 -3.54 9.37
C CYS A 28 -45.94 -3.45 10.83
N TRP A 29 -45.47 -2.26 11.19
CA TRP A 29 -45.63 -1.52 12.46
C TRP A 29 -46.09 -2.29 13.73
N ILE A 30 -45.20 -2.44 14.72
CA ILE A 30 -45.52 -2.28 16.16
C ILE A 30 -44.27 -1.71 16.89
N PRO A 31 -44.34 -0.54 17.57
CA PRO A 31 -43.25 -0.01 18.37
C PRO A 31 -43.35 -0.57 19.80
N LEU A 32 -42.72 -1.72 20.06
CA LEU A 32 -42.52 -2.24 21.43
C LEU A 32 -41.36 -3.25 21.48
N ALA A 33 -40.20 -2.91 20.91
CA ALA A 33 -39.02 -3.78 20.89
C ALA A 33 -37.71 -3.09 21.33
N LEU A 34 -37.81 -1.93 21.98
CA LEU A 34 -36.64 -1.20 22.51
C LEU A 34 -36.22 -1.60 23.93
N ILE A 35 -36.79 -2.67 24.51
CA ILE A 35 -36.48 -3.13 25.88
C ILE A 35 -36.04 -4.63 25.95
N ILE A 36 -35.88 -5.35 24.84
CA ILE A 36 -35.36 -6.74 24.84
C ILE A 36 -34.41 -7.00 23.66
N CYS A 37 -33.38 -6.17 23.46
CA CYS A 37 -32.31 -6.46 22.49
C CYS A 37 -30.90 -6.25 23.06
N SER A 38 -30.76 -6.29 24.39
CA SER A 38 -29.48 -6.16 25.10
C SER A 38 -29.02 -7.46 25.76
N ILE A 39 -29.62 -8.61 25.41
CA ILE A 39 -29.20 -9.93 25.87
C ILE A 39 -29.27 -10.87 24.65
N PHE A 40 -28.21 -11.63 24.41
CA PHE A 40 -27.83 -12.35 23.18
C PHE A 40 -27.13 -11.50 22.11
N LYS A 41 -26.00 -10.87 22.47
CA LYS A 41 -24.82 -11.03 21.61
C LYS A 41 -24.32 -12.45 21.83
N SER A 42 -24.92 -13.44 21.17
CA SER A 42 -24.19 -14.68 20.89
C SER A 42 -23.15 -14.28 19.86
N THR A 43 -21.91 -14.06 20.29
CA THR A 43 -20.78 -14.05 19.37
C THR A 43 -20.84 -15.39 18.62
N LEU A 44 -20.94 -15.35 17.29
CA LEU A 44 -20.73 -16.53 16.46
C LEU A 44 -19.39 -17.13 16.90
N GLN A 45 -19.42 -18.35 17.45
CA GLN A 45 -18.22 -19.03 17.87
C GLN A 45 -17.53 -19.55 16.62
N ALA A 46 -16.51 -18.82 16.17
CA ALA A 46 -15.68 -19.17 15.03
C ALA A 46 -14.37 -19.80 15.52
N GLY A 47 -14.02 -20.96 14.97
CA GLY A 47 -12.75 -21.64 15.22
C GLY A 47 -11.84 -21.52 13.99
N PRO A 48 -10.58 -21.07 14.13
CA PRO A 48 -9.67 -20.99 13.00
C PRO A 48 -9.22 -22.38 12.54
N TRP A 49 -8.85 -22.49 11.27
CA TRP A 49 -8.28 -23.73 10.75
C TRP A 49 -6.95 -24.04 11.44
N SER A 50 -6.73 -25.31 11.76
CA SER A 50 -5.47 -25.78 12.34
C SER A 50 -5.18 -27.22 11.95
N GLU A 51 -4.00 -27.42 11.36
CA GLU A 51 -3.45 -28.76 11.07
C GLU A 51 -3.37 -29.64 12.33
N SER A 52 -3.14 -29.01 13.49
CA SER A 52 -2.95 -29.69 14.77
C SER A 52 -4.24 -29.98 15.55
N SER A 53 -5.37 -29.39 15.14
CA SER A 53 -6.65 -29.50 15.82
C SER A 53 -7.76 -29.82 14.82
N PRO A 54 -7.92 -31.10 14.42
CA PRO A 54 -8.95 -31.51 13.49
C PRO A 54 -10.35 -31.33 14.09
N MET A 55 -11.33 -31.04 13.23
CA MET A 55 -12.72 -30.87 13.64
C MET A 55 -13.26 -32.14 14.32
N ALA A 56 -14.16 -31.94 15.28
CA ALA A 56 -14.92 -32.99 15.93
C ALA A 56 -16.42 -32.69 15.86
N TRP A 57 -17.25 -33.73 15.95
CA TRP A 57 -18.71 -33.55 15.98
C TRP A 57 -19.21 -32.68 17.14
N SER A 58 -18.42 -32.52 18.20
CA SER A 58 -18.74 -31.58 19.29
C SER A 58 -18.75 -30.11 18.85
N ASP A 59 -18.12 -29.80 17.72
CA ASP A 59 -17.99 -28.43 17.21
C ASP A 59 -19.20 -28.03 16.34
N PHE A 60 -20.04 -28.99 15.96
CA PHE A 60 -21.27 -28.77 15.17
C PHE A 60 -22.45 -28.48 16.10
N GLU A 61 -22.51 -27.25 16.59
CA GLU A 61 -23.47 -26.81 17.60
C GLU A 61 -24.83 -26.36 17.01
N GLY A 62 -24.91 -26.22 15.69
CA GLY A 62 -26.11 -25.83 14.97
C GLY A 62 -27.21 -26.89 14.99
N ASN A 63 -28.45 -26.44 14.77
CA ASN A 63 -29.61 -27.34 14.67
C ASN A 63 -29.87 -27.72 13.21
N PRO A 64 -30.02 -29.02 12.88
CA PRO A 64 -30.35 -29.44 11.53
C PRO A 64 -31.75 -28.95 11.11
N PRO A 65 -31.96 -28.56 9.84
CA PRO A 65 -33.26 -28.17 9.35
C PRO A 65 -34.24 -29.36 9.37
N PRO A 66 -35.56 -29.09 9.45
CA PRO A 66 -36.59 -30.13 9.28
C PRO A 66 -36.43 -30.89 7.96
N LEU A 67 -36.84 -32.15 7.94
CA LEU A 67 -36.79 -32.95 6.72
C LEU A 67 -37.75 -32.38 5.66
N SER A 68 -37.23 -32.18 4.45
CA SER A 68 -37.98 -31.83 3.26
C SER A 68 -38.72 -33.05 2.69
N PRO A 69 -39.93 -32.87 2.09
CA PRO A 69 -40.63 -33.94 1.36
C PRO A 69 -39.85 -34.49 0.16
N THR A 70 -38.89 -33.73 -0.38
CA THR A 70 -37.97 -34.11 -1.45
C THR A 70 -36.70 -34.74 -0.83
N PRO A 71 -36.50 -36.06 -0.94
CA PRO A 71 -35.40 -36.74 -0.24
C PRO A 71 -34.00 -36.22 -0.59
N SER A 72 -33.81 -35.72 -1.81
CA SER A 72 -32.54 -35.15 -2.28
C SER A 72 -32.16 -33.82 -1.62
N GLU A 73 -33.08 -33.17 -0.90
CA GLU A 73 -32.82 -31.94 -0.14
C GLU A 73 -32.48 -32.22 1.34
N ASN A 74 -32.48 -33.50 1.74
CA ASN A 74 -32.20 -33.90 3.11
C ASN A 74 -30.73 -34.25 3.29
N TYR A 75 -29.90 -33.24 3.52
CA TYR A 75 -28.49 -33.43 3.87
C TYR A 75 -28.33 -33.99 5.30
N ASP A 76 -27.27 -34.79 5.49
CA ASP A 76 -26.95 -35.45 6.76
C ASP A 76 -26.15 -34.56 7.71
N ALA A 77 -25.35 -33.65 7.17
CA ALA A 77 -24.60 -32.63 7.86
C ALA A 77 -24.46 -31.37 6.98
N PHE A 78 -23.98 -30.30 7.59
CA PHE A 78 -23.58 -29.07 6.91
C PHE A 78 -22.49 -28.39 7.73
N VAL A 79 -21.37 -28.11 7.08
CA VAL A 79 -20.28 -27.27 7.58
C VAL A 79 -20.37 -25.88 6.97
N TYR A 80 -20.25 -24.85 7.81
CA TYR A 80 -20.15 -23.47 7.37
C TYR A 80 -18.77 -22.91 7.64
N THR A 81 -18.09 -22.51 6.58
CA THR A 81 -16.74 -21.96 6.61
C THR A 81 -16.70 -20.58 5.96
N GLU A 82 -15.87 -19.69 6.48
CA GLU A 82 -15.61 -18.38 5.92
C GLU A 82 -14.10 -18.12 5.83
N ILE A 83 -13.70 -17.09 5.08
CA ILE A 83 -12.36 -16.53 5.14
C ILE A 83 -12.49 -15.16 5.78
N HIS A 84 -12.03 -15.03 7.03
CA HIS A 84 -11.94 -13.75 7.73
C HIS A 84 -10.66 -13.06 7.31
N TRP A 85 -10.74 -11.74 7.08
CA TRP A 85 -9.59 -10.94 6.71
C TRP A 85 -9.67 -9.53 7.29
N THR A 86 -8.50 -8.92 7.46
CA THR A 86 -8.36 -7.52 7.87
C THR A 86 -7.02 -6.96 7.39
N PHE A 87 -6.85 -5.64 7.44
CA PHE A 87 -5.60 -5.00 7.07
C PHE A 87 -5.36 -3.72 7.87
N SER A 88 -4.10 -3.27 7.87
CA SER A 88 -3.72 -1.92 8.29
C SER A 88 -2.66 -1.35 7.36
N TRP A 89 -2.77 -0.07 7.03
CA TRP A 89 -1.86 0.63 6.14
C TRP A 89 -1.08 1.72 6.88
N ASP A 90 0.25 1.61 6.91
CA ASP A 90 1.16 2.63 7.41
C ASP A 90 1.71 3.44 6.23
N VAL A 91 1.21 4.66 6.07
CA VAL A 91 1.64 5.61 5.02
C VAL A 91 3.11 6.00 5.18
N SER A 92 3.63 6.04 6.41
CA SER A 92 4.99 6.53 6.70
C SER A 92 6.06 5.51 6.34
N THR A 93 5.80 4.23 6.61
CA THR A 93 6.71 3.13 6.27
C THR A 93 6.34 2.46 4.95
N ARG A 94 5.23 2.88 4.32
CA ARG A 94 4.67 2.28 3.10
C ARG A 94 4.41 0.78 3.26
N THR A 95 3.88 0.40 4.42
CA THR A 95 3.69 -1.00 4.81
C THR A 95 2.21 -1.34 4.97
N LEU A 96 1.76 -2.36 4.24
CA LEU A 96 0.46 -2.98 4.39
C LEU A 96 0.63 -4.28 5.19
N GLU A 97 0.06 -4.32 6.39
CA GLU A 97 -0.13 -5.57 7.13
C GLU A 97 -1.49 -6.15 6.74
N TYR A 98 -1.53 -7.40 6.31
CA TYR A 98 -2.74 -8.08 5.88
C TYR A 98 -2.87 -9.44 6.57
N GLU A 99 -4.03 -9.69 7.14
CA GLU A 99 -4.39 -10.97 7.77
C GLU A 99 -5.50 -11.64 6.99
N ALA A 100 -5.37 -12.94 6.71
CA ALA A 100 -6.47 -13.77 6.25
C ALA A 100 -6.39 -15.20 6.78
N GLN A 101 -7.54 -15.70 7.27
CA GLN A 101 -7.66 -16.99 7.93
C GLN A 101 -8.99 -17.67 7.60
N ALA A 102 -8.93 -18.97 7.30
CA ALA A 102 -10.12 -19.80 7.21
C ALA A 102 -10.69 -20.06 8.60
N VAL A 103 -12.00 -19.88 8.74
CA VAL A 103 -12.71 -20.10 10.00
C VAL A 103 -13.92 -21.00 9.79
N PHE A 104 -14.18 -21.83 10.79
CA PHE A 104 -15.35 -22.69 10.90
C PHE A 104 -16.34 -22.08 11.90
N ILE A 105 -17.61 -21.97 11.52
CA ILE A 105 -18.64 -21.34 12.37
C ILE A 105 -19.48 -22.41 13.06
N HIS A 106 -19.20 -22.62 14.34
CA HIS A 106 -19.77 -23.71 15.15
C HIS A 106 -21.30 -23.65 15.23
N SER A 107 -21.84 -22.46 15.51
CA SER A 107 -23.24 -22.27 15.86
C SER A 107 -24.23 -22.46 14.70
N VAL A 108 -23.74 -22.50 13.46
CA VAL A 108 -24.58 -22.70 12.26
C VAL A 108 -24.24 -23.97 11.50
N SER A 109 -23.12 -24.62 11.84
CA SER A 109 -22.74 -25.94 11.33
C SER A 109 -23.44 -27.02 12.13
N TRP A 110 -24.00 -28.03 11.47
CA TRP A 110 -24.86 -29.02 12.13
C TRP A 110 -24.65 -30.43 11.57
N VAL A 111 -25.00 -31.43 12.37
CA VAL A 111 -25.08 -32.83 11.96
C VAL A 111 -26.39 -33.44 12.46
N ARG A 112 -27.01 -34.31 11.67
CA ARG A 112 -28.17 -35.08 12.15
C ARG A 112 -27.67 -36.14 13.14
N PRO A 113 -28.22 -36.22 14.37
CA PRO A 113 -27.67 -37.05 15.45
C PRO A 113 -27.42 -38.53 15.12
N ASN A 114 -28.21 -39.10 14.21
CA ASN A 114 -28.10 -40.52 13.82
C ASN A 114 -27.22 -40.76 12.57
N MET A 115 -26.72 -39.69 11.94
CA MET A 115 -25.93 -39.75 10.70
C MET A 115 -24.44 -39.47 10.95
N ALA A 116 -24.09 -38.96 12.14
CA ALA A 116 -22.71 -38.70 12.55
C ALA A 116 -21.85 -39.96 12.42
N SER A 117 -20.83 -39.90 11.57
CA SER A 117 -19.88 -40.99 11.34
C SER A 117 -18.48 -40.43 11.05
N PRO A 118 -17.41 -41.22 11.22
CA PRO A 118 -16.06 -40.77 10.87
C PRO A 118 -15.91 -40.39 9.39
N PHE A 119 -16.53 -41.12 8.47
CA PHE A 119 -16.45 -40.85 7.04
C PHE A 119 -17.16 -39.56 6.63
N LEU A 120 -18.33 -39.30 7.21
CA LEU A 120 -19.04 -38.04 7.03
C LEU A 120 -18.25 -36.87 7.62
N LEU A 121 -17.61 -37.05 8.78
CA LEU A 121 -16.78 -36.00 9.39
C LEU A 121 -15.58 -35.66 8.50
N THR A 122 -14.94 -36.67 7.89
CA THR A 122 -13.88 -36.45 6.91
C THR A 122 -14.37 -35.68 5.67
N HIS A 123 -15.63 -35.89 5.26
CA HIS A 123 -16.21 -35.14 4.14
C HIS A 123 -16.39 -33.67 4.51
N GLU A 124 -17.04 -33.39 5.64
CA GLU A 124 -17.23 -32.02 6.14
C GLU A 124 -15.90 -31.31 6.44
N ALA A 125 -14.90 -32.03 6.96
CA ALA A 125 -13.57 -31.47 7.20
C ALA A 125 -12.85 -31.02 5.92
N ALA A 126 -13.07 -31.73 4.81
CA ALA A 126 -12.45 -31.37 3.53
C ALA A 126 -12.91 -29.98 3.03
N HIS A 127 -14.16 -29.57 3.28
CA HIS A 127 -14.61 -28.21 2.98
C HIS A 127 -13.85 -27.15 3.77
N PHE A 128 -13.48 -27.46 5.02
CA PHE A 128 -12.66 -26.55 5.83
C PHE A 128 -11.22 -26.50 5.34
N ASP A 129 -10.67 -27.62 4.88
CA ASP A 129 -9.37 -27.64 4.21
C ASP A 129 -9.38 -26.84 2.90
N PHE A 130 -10.46 -26.89 2.12
CA PHE A 130 -10.63 -26.01 0.96
C PHE A 130 -10.67 -24.53 1.36
N ALA A 131 -11.41 -24.17 2.42
CA ALA A 131 -11.40 -22.79 2.92
C ALA A 131 -9.98 -22.32 3.28
N GLU A 132 -9.15 -23.17 3.90
CA GLU A 132 -7.75 -22.87 4.18
C GLU A 132 -6.93 -22.71 2.90
N ILE A 133 -7.06 -23.62 1.92
CA ILE A 133 -6.40 -23.48 0.61
C ILE A 133 -6.71 -22.11 -0.01
N HIS A 134 -7.99 -21.72 0.01
CA HIS A 134 -8.44 -20.44 -0.55
C HIS A 134 -7.98 -19.23 0.28
N ALA A 135 -7.89 -19.34 1.61
CA ALA A 135 -7.28 -18.30 2.45
C ALA A 135 -5.79 -18.09 2.10
N ARG A 136 -5.04 -19.18 1.86
CA ARG A 136 -3.64 -19.09 1.41
C ARG A 136 -3.51 -18.52 0.00
N ARG A 137 -4.42 -18.88 -0.92
CA ARG A 137 -4.46 -18.32 -2.28
C ARG A 137 -4.76 -16.82 -2.27
N LEU A 138 -5.67 -16.36 -1.41
CA LEU A 138 -5.96 -14.94 -1.20
C LEU A 138 -4.70 -14.19 -0.75
N LYS A 139 -3.99 -14.71 0.27
CA LYS A 139 -2.71 -14.13 0.74
C LYS A 139 -1.66 -14.08 -0.36
N ARG A 140 -1.51 -15.14 -1.15
CA ARG A 140 -0.63 -15.14 -2.32
C ARG A 140 -1.00 -14.05 -3.31
N ARG A 141 -2.29 -13.95 -3.66
CA ARG A 141 -2.80 -12.94 -4.59
C ARG A 141 -2.52 -11.52 -4.10
N VAL A 142 -2.77 -11.23 -2.83
CA VAL A 142 -2.47 -9.93 -2.21
C VAL A 142 -0.97 -9.64 -2.28
N SER A 143 -0.12 -10.59 -1.88
CA SER A 143 1.34 -10.44 -1.87
C SER A 143 1.96 -10.22 -3.26
N GLU A 144 1.40 -10.86 -4.29
CA GLU A 144 1.95 -10.87 -5.66
C GLU A 144 1.30 -9.82 -6.57
N SER A 145 0.21 -9.17 -6.13
CA SER A 145 -0.55 -8.22 -6.95
C SER A 145 0.28 -6.97 -7.29
N LEU A 146 0.60 -6.83 -8.58
CA LEU A 146 1.18 -5.60 -9.12
C LEU A 146 0.20 -4.43 -8.98
N ALA A 147 -1.09 -4.67 -9.20
CA ALA A 147 -2.10 -3.62 -9.11
C ALA A 147 -2.17 -3.01 -7.71
N LEU A 148 -2.11 -3.85 -6.67
CA LEU A 148 -2.07 -3.40 -5.29
C LEU A 148 -0.77 -2.62 -5.01
N LYS A 149 0.39 -3.11 -5.47
CA LYS A 149 1.66 -2.41 -5.26
C LYS A 149 1.68 -1.03 -5.90
N GLU A 150 1.17 -0.89 -7.12
CA GLU A 150 1.04 0.41 -7.78
C GLU A 150 0.04 1.34 -7.06
N LEU A 151 -1.05 0.78 -6.53
CA LEU A 151 -2.02 1.55 -5.75
C LEU A 151 -1.36 2.10 -4.48
N LEU A 152 -0.62 1.26 -3.75
CA LEU A 152 0.08 1.63 -2.52
C LEU A 152 1.22 2.63 -2.74
N ARG A 153 1.79 2.72 -3.95
CA ARG A 153 2.82 3.71 -4.32
C ARG A 153 2.27 5.12 -4.49
N ARG A 154 0.99 5.27 -4.80
CA ARG A 154 0.36 6.59 -4.95
C ARG A 154 0.46 7.41 -3.67
N CYS A 155 0.74 8.70 -3.81
CA CYS A 155 0.86 9.62 -2.68
C CYS A 155 -0.48 9.95 -2.02
N ASP A 156 -1.56 9.84 -2.78
CA ASP A 156 -2.92 10.20 -2.40
C ASP A 156 -3.79 8.96 -2.10
N VAL A 157 -3.19 7.77 -2.01
CA VAL A 157 -3.94 6.52 -1.75
C VAL A 157 -4.68 6.60 -0.43
N SER A 158 -5.98 6.31 -0.48
CA SER A 158 -6.83 6.20 0.71
C SER A 158 -6.93 4.76 1.20
N GLU A 159 -7.11 4.55 2.51
CA GLU A 159 -7.42 3.23 3.07
C GLU A 159 -8.65 2.60 2.40
N PHE A 160 -9.59 3.43 1.98
CA PHE A 160 -10.80 2.98 1.30
C PHE A 160 -10.53 2.42 -0.10
N GLU A 161 -9.62 3.01 -0.89
CA GLU A 161 -9.17 2.43 -2.17
C GLU A 161 -8.51 1.06 -1.97
N ILE A 162 -7.70 0.93 -0.91
CA ILE A 162 -7.06 -0.34 -0.53
C ILE A 162 -8.12 -1.38 -0.15
N ASP A 163 -9.04 -1.01 0.76
CA ASP A 163 -10.15 -1.87 1.21
C ASP A 163 -11.01 -2.35 0.03
N THR A 164 -11.28 -1.47 -0.93
CA THR A 164 -12.06 -1.79 -2.12
C THR A 164 -11.37 -2.88 -2.96
N LEU A 165 -10.07 -2.73 -3.23
CA LEU A 165 -9.32 -3.72 -4.02
C LEU A 165 -9.20 -5.06 -3.29
N LEU A 166 -8.94 -5.03 -1.98
CA LEU A 166 -8.84 -6.24 -1.16
C LEU A 166 -10.20 -6.96 -1.03
N THR A 167 -11.29 -6.21 -0.91
CA THR A 167 -12.66 -6.74 -0.93
C THR A 167 -12.97 -7.44 -2.26
N GLN A 168 -12.54 -6.86 -3.39
CA GLN A 168 -12.65 -7.53 -4.69
C GLN A 168 -11.89 -8.86 -4.68
N PHE A 169 -10.63 -8.87 -4.24
CA PHE A 169 -9.81 -10.09 -4.21
C PHE A 169 -10.47 -11.17 -3.35
N HIS A 170 -11.00 -10.78 -2.19
CA HIS A 170 -11.74 -11.68 -1.30
C HIS A 170 -13.01 -12.22 -1.96
N ALA A 171 -13.86 -11.37 -2.54
CA ALA A 171 -15.11 -11.79 -3.18
C ALA A 171 -14.87 -12.76 -4.36
N GLU A 172 -13.83 -12.52 -5.15
CA GLU A 172 -13.43 -13.43 -6.22
C GLU A 172 -12.92 -14.77 -5.67
N GLU A 173 -12.11 -14.77 -4.62
CA GLU A 173 -11.63 -16.01 -4.01
C GLU A 173 -12.77 -16.81 -3.34
N ILE A 174 -13.75 -16.14 -2.73
CA ILE A 174 -14.95 -16.80 -2.20
C ILE A 174 -15.77 -17.47 -3.31
N SER A 175 -15.82 -16.88 -4.50
CA SER A 175 -16.45 -17.52 -5.67
C SER A 175 -15.73 -18.81 -6.07
N GLU A 176 -14.40 -18.82 -6.04
CA GLU A 176 -13.58 -20.01 -6.36
C GLU A 176 -13.69 -21.08 -5.26
N LEU A 177 -13.78 -20.68 -3.99
CA LEU A 177 -14.04 -21.59 -2.87
C LEU A 177 -15.40 -22.28 -3.04
N ASN A 178 -16.45 -21.53 -3.37
CA ASN A 178 -17.78 -22.10 -3.61
C ASN A 178 -17.76 -23.10 -4.77
N PHE A 179 -17.08 -22.76 -5.87
CA PHE A 179 -16.90 -23.69 -6.99
C PHE A 179 -16.17 -24.97 -6.56
N SER A 180 -15.10 -24.86 -5.76
CA SER A 180 -14.34 -26.02 -5.28
C SER A 180 -15.17 -26.91 -4.36
N ASN A 181 -15.98 -26.31 -3.48
CA ASN A 181 -16.92 -27.03 -2.62
C ASN A 181 -17.98 -27.79 -3.44
N GLU A 182 -18.64 -27.13 -4.40
CA GLU A 182 -19.63 -27.76 -5.27
C GLU A 182 -19.03 -28.86 -6.14
N PHE A 183 -17.81 -28.64 -6.65
CA PHE A 183 -17.10 -29.64 -7.44
C PHE A 183 -16.73 -30.87 -6.61
N TYR A 184 -16.26 -30.66 -5.37
CA TYR A 184 -15.94 -31.75 -4.45
C TYR A 184 -17.19 -32.57 -4.08
N ASP A 185 -18.29 -31.90 -3.76
CA ASP A 185 -19.60 -32.52 -3.52
C ASP A 185 -20.03 -33.39 -4.71
N PHE A 186 -19.97 -32.82 -5.92
CA PHE A 186 -20.35 -33.54 -7.14
C PHE A 186 -19.48 -34.77 -7.39
N GLN A 187 -18.15 -34.65 -7.26
CA GLN A 187 -17.21 -35.74 -7.54
C GLN A 187 -17.29 -36.88 -6.51
N THR A 188 -17.59 -36.53 -5.26
CA THR A 188 -17.70 -37.49 -4.17
C THR A 188 -19.11 -38.03 -3.97
N ASP A 189 -20.09 -37.60 -4.78
CA ASP A 189 -21.51 -37.89 -4.58
C ASP A 189 -21.94 -37.51 -3.14
N HIS A 190 -21.63 -36.28 -2.73
CA HIS A 190 -21.82 -35.74 -1.37
C HIS A 190 -21.26 -36.69 -0.28
N GLY A 191 -20.03 -37.16 -0.50
CA GLY A 191 -19.32 -38.06 0.42
C GLY A 191 -19.68 -39.55 0.36
N GLN A 192 -20.59 -39.96 -0.54
CA GLN A 192 -20.96 -41.38 -0.70
C GLN A 192 -19.89 -42.19 -1.46
N ASN A 193 -19.14 -41.55 -2.36
CA ASN A 193 -18.05 -42.18 -3.11
C ASN A 193 -16.72 -42.06 -2.35
N MET A 194 -16.47 -43.03 -1.47
CA MET A 194 -15.27 -43.10 -0.63
C MET A 194 -13.96 -43.12 -1.42
N THR A 195 -13.95 -43.71 -2.63
CA THR A 195 -12.74 -43.78 -3.46
C THR A 195 -12.36 -42.38 -3.95
N ALA A 196 -13.35 -41.61 -4.42
CA ALA A 196 -13.13 -40.23 -4.85
C ALA A 196 -12.74 -39.35 -3.65
N GLN A 197 -13.47 -39.43 -2.54
CA GLN A 197 -13.17 -38.67 -1.33
C GLN A 197 -11.73 -38.90 -0.85
N ASN A 198 -11.28 -40.17 -0.77
CA ASN A 198 -9.91 -40.49 -0.38
C ASN A 198 -8.85 -39.97 -1.34
N ALA A 199 -9.17 -39.80 -2.63
CA ALA A 199 -8.24 -39.23 -3.61
C ALA A 199 -8.04 -37.72 -3.37
N PHE A 200 -9.09 -37.00 -2.95
CA PHE A 200 -8.96 -35.61 -2.52
C PHE A 200 -8.24 -35.49 -1.19
N THR A 201 -8.71 -36.18 -0.15
CA THR A 201 -8.24 -35.97 1.24
C THR A 201 -6.83 -36.48 1.49
N ASN A 202 -6.35 -37.49 0.73
CA ASN A 202 -4.98 -38.01 0.85
C ASN A 202 -4.08 -37.62 -0.33
N GLY A 203 -4.57 -36.80 -1.27
CA GLY A 203 -3.86 -36.42 -2.49
C GLY A 203 -3.98 -34.93 -2.73
N SER A 204 -4.99 -34.53 -3.51
CA SER A 204 -5.12 -33.15 -4.01
C SER A 204 -5.06 -32.08 -2.90
N ILE A 205 -5.79 -32.27 -1.80
CA ILE A 205 -5.86 -31.28 -0.71
C ILE A 205 -4.48 -31.10 -0.03
N PRO A 206 -3.82 -32.18 0.47
CA PRO A 206 -2.46 -32.06 1.01
C PRO A 206 -1.44 -31.46 0.02
N ASP A 207 -1.52 -31.83 -1.25
CA ASP A 207 -0.60 -31.33 -2.28
C ASP A 207 -0.77 -29.81 -2.48
N GLU A 208 -2.01 -29.31 -2.51
CA GLU A 208 -2.32 -27.89 -2.63
C GLU A 208 -1.92 -27.09 -1.38
N LEU A 209 -2.23 -27.60 -0.19
CA LEU A 209 -1.81 -26.98 1.07
C LEU A 209 -0.27 -26.87 1.15
N SER A 210 0.43 -27.95 0.79
CA SER A 210 1.90 -27.99 0.75
C SER A 210 2.46 -27.00 -0.28
N GLY A 211 1.85 -26.90 -1.46
CA GLY A 211 2.23 -25.94 -2.49
C GLY A 211 2.07 -24.47 -2.06
N LEU A 212 1.27 -24.21 -1.04
CA LEU A 212 0.98 -22.89 -0.50
C LEU A 212 1.61 -22.65 0.90
N ASN A 213 2.56 -23.47 1.33
CA ASN A 213 3.16 -23.38 2.67
C ASN A 213 3.78 -22.01 3.01
N ALA A 214 4.26 -21.26 2.01
CA ALA A 214 4.75 -19.89 2.19
C ALA A 214 3.69 -18.92 2.74
N PHE A 215 2.41 -19.26 2.62
CA PHE A 215 1.26 -18.46 3.06
C PHE A 215 0.47 -19.15 4.20
N SER A 216 1.12 -20.06 4.95
CA SER A 216 0.48 -20.74 6.09
C SER A 216 0.30 -19.84 7.32
N ASP A 217 1.16 -18.83 7.51
CA ASP A 217 0.93 -17.78 8.52
C ASP A 217 -0.33 -16.98 8.14
N PRO A 218 -1.26 -16.71 9.07
CA PRO A 218 -2.40 -15.83 8.80
C PRO A 218 -1.98 -14.42 8.38
N ASN A 219 -0.79 -13.95 8.76
CA ASN A 219 -0.30 -12.60 8.47
C ASN A 219 0.70 -12.58 7.32
N ILE A 220 0.59 -11.56 6.48
CA ILE A 220 1.60 -11.19 5.48
C ILE A 220 1.84 -9.68 5.55
N THR A 221 3.08 -9.29 5.26
CA THR A 221 3.50 -7.90 5.21
C THR A 221 3.92 -7.54 3.79
N ILE A 222 3.35 -6.47 3.24
CA ILE A 222 3.71 -5.93 1.93
C ILE A 222 4.28 -4.53 2.16
N THR A 223 5.57 -4.36 1.88
CA THR A 223 6.21 -3.04 1.86
C THR A 223 6.43 -2.62 0.42
N VAL A 224 5.99 -1.42 0.07
CA VAL A 224 6.32 -0.79 -1.22
C VAL A 224 7.39 0.28 -1.03
N GLU A 225 8.13 0.57 -2.10
CA GLU A 225 9.17 1.60 -2.09
C GLU A 225 8.55 2.96 -1.73
N ASN A 226 9.22 3.73 -0.87
CA ASN A 226 8.80 5.09 -0.49
C ASN A 226 9.19 6.14 -1.53
N GLU A 227 9.10 5.75 -2.81
CA GLU A 227 9.50 6.53 -3.99
C GLU A 227 8.28 7.13 -4.72
N GLY A 228 7.14 7.23 -4.03
CA GLY A 228 5.93 7.84 -4.57
C GLY A 228 5.45 7.22 -5.89
N ALA A 229 4.67 7.99 -6.64
CA ALA A 229 4.18 7.58 -7.96
C ALA A 229 5.23 7.80 -9.06
N LYS A 230 5.01 7.15 -10.20
CA LYS A 230 5.86 7.30 -11.38
C LYS A 230 6.04 8.77 -11.80
N PRO A 231 7.25 9.15 -12.26
CA PRO A 231 7.51 10.43 -12.91
C PRO A 231 6.54 10.72 -14.05
N ILE A 232 6.07 11.97 -14.11
CA ILE A 232 5.32 12.53 -15.23
C ILE A 232 5.95 13.85 -15.71
N PRO A 233 5.68 14.32 -16.93
CA PRO A 233 6.16 15.63 -17.37
C PRO A 233 5.71 16.77 -16.45
N GLY A 234 6.56 17.76 -16.27
CA GLY A 234 6.30 18.95 -15.44
C GLY A 234 7.53 19.45 -14.69
N ASP A 235 7.28 20.38 -13.76
CA ASP A 235 8.31 20.97 -12.91
C ASP A 235 8.51 20.16 -11.64
N TYR A 236 9.76 20.00 -11.23
CA TYR A 236 10.15 19.27 -10.04
C TYR A 236 11.13 20.08 -9.21
N GLU A 237 10.96 20.00 -7.89
CA GLU A 237 11.87 20.54 -6.90
C GLU A 237 12.22 19.44 -5.91
N GLY A 238 13.50 19.37 -5.56
CA GLY A 238 13.98 18.37 -4.63
C GLY A 238 15.19 18.83 -3.86
N SER A 239 15.52 18.01 -2.86
CA SER A 239 16.71 18.20 -2.08
C SER A 239 17.27 16.89 -1.54
N LEU A 240 18.59 16.87 -1.39
CA LEU A 240 19.34 15.85 -0.66
C LEU A 240 20.05 16.53 0.50
N SER A 241 19.48 16.39 1.70
CA SER A 241 20.12 16.86 2.93
C SER A 241 21.07 15.78 3.45
N TYR A 242 22.15 16.20 4.09
CA TYR A 242 23.08 15.29 4.73
C TYR A 242 23.53 15.81 6.10
N THR A 243 23.77 14.88 7.02
CA THR A 243 24.44 15.13 8.29
C THR A 243 25.59 14.15 8.42
N LEU A 244 26.81 14.68 8.37
CA LEU A 244 28.04 13.92 8.60
C LEU A 244 28.50 14.14 10.04
N GLN A 245 28.59 13.07 10.82
CA GLN A 245 29.14 13.06 12.16
C GLN A 245 30.46 12.30 12.13
N VAL A 246 31.51 12.91 12.67
CA VAL A 246 32.85 12.34 12.72
C VAL A 246 33.42 12.49 14.12
N GLY A 247 33.99 11.40 14.64
CA GLY A 247 34.61 11.34 15.95
C GLY A 247 33.61 11.03 17.07
N SER A 248 34.12 10.54 18.19
CA SER A 248 33.33 10.13 19.35
C SER A 248 32.96 11.33 20.24
N PRO A 249 31.74 11.35 20.85
CA PRO A 249 31.35 12.39 21.79
C PRO A 249 32.37 12.53 22.91
N ALA A 250 32.80 13.76 23.22
CA ALA A 250 33.88 14.00 24.17
C ALA A 250 33.49 13.65 25.63
N ALA A 251 33.67 12.40 26.02
CA ALA A 251 33.47 11.86 27.36
C ALA A 251 34.79 11.62 28.11
N PHE A 252 35.89 11.37 27.39
CA PHE A 252 37.23 11.10 27.94
C PHE A 252 38.32 11.96 27.29
N PHE A 253 39.53 11.88 27.85
CA PHE A 253 40.68 12.64 27.36
C PHE A 253 41.11 12.15 25.96
N GLY A 254 41.09 13.03 24.97
CA GLY A 254 41.48 12.73 23.58
C GLY A 254 40.33 12.60 22.58
N GLU A 255 39.08 12.52 23.04
CA GLU A 255 37.90 12.46 22.18
C GLU A 255 37.54 13.83 21.60
N TRP A 256 36.91 13.80 20.42
CA TRP A 256 36.50 14.98 19.67
C TRP A 256 35.31 14.62 18.79
N GLN A 257 34.45 15.60 18.56
CA GLN A 257 33.28 15.41 17.70
C GLN A 257 33.17 16.57 16.72
N TRP A 258 32.81 16.25 15.49
CA TRP A 258 32.44 17.21 14.47
C TRP A 258 31.14 16.77 13.79
N THR A 259 30.17 17.67 13.70
CA THR A 259 28.90 17.46 13.00
C THR A 259 28.74 18.54 11.95
N LEU A 260 28.71 18.11 10.69
CA LEU A 260 28.54 18.95 9.52
C LEU A 260 27.20 18.65 8.87
N GLN A 261 26.44 19.70 8.55
CA GLN A 261 25.18 19.58 7.83
C GLN A 261 25.18 20.47 6.60
N GLY A 262 24.63 19.93 5.53
CA GLY A 262 24.39 20.67 4.30
C GLY A 262 23.26 20.05 3.50
N GLN A 263 22.85 20.75 2.46
CA GLN A 263 21.77 20.34 1.60
C GLN A 263 22.10 20.69 0.16
N TRP A 264 21.86 19.73 -0.71
CA TRP A 264 21.78 19.94 -2.15
C TRP A 264 20.34 20.25 -2.48
N GLN A 265 20.10 21.32 -3.23
CA GLN A 265 18.82 21.65 -3.80
C GLN A 265 18.93 21.50 -5.31
N PHE A 266 17.88 20.95 -5.91
CA PHE A 266 17.82 20.87 -7.35
C PHE A 266 16.39 21.09 -7.85
N SER A 267 16.29 21.62 -9.06
CA SER A 267 15.03 21.85 -9.74
C SER A 267 15.19 21.62 -11.23
N PHE A 268 14.21 20.99 -11.86
CA PHE A 268 14.18 20.80 -13.31
C PHE A 268 12.76 20.77 -13.84
N THR A 269 12.62 21.13 -15.11
CA THR A 269 11.43 20.83 -15.91
C THR A 269 11.73 19.58 -16.72
N ALA A 270 10.91 18.55 -16.57
CA ALA A 270 10.97 17.34 -17.38
C ALA A 270 9.90 17.35 -18.46
N ASP A 271 10.30 17.01 -19.69
CA ASP A 271 9.40 16.55 -20.75
C ASP A 271 9.15 15.04 -20.62
N GLU A 272 8.65 14.40 -21.68
CA GLU A 272 8.38 12.96 -21.69
C GLU A 272 9.63 12.08 -21.52
N THR A 273 10.84 12.63 -21.73
CA THR A 273 12.08 11.85 -21.79
C THR A 273 13.28 12.49 -21.08
N SER A 274 13.29 13.81 -20.91
CA SER A 274 14.47 14.56 -20.47
C SER A 274 14.15 15.87 -19.77
N GLY A 275 15.14 16.42 -19.06
CA GLY A 275 15.09 17.73 -18.40
C GLY A 275 16.48 18.25 -18.07
N MET A 276 16.56 19.49 -17.60
CA MET A 276 17.81 20.12 -17.17
C MET A 276 17.71 20.54 -15.71
N ALA A 277 18.52 19.93 -14.86
CA ALA A 277 18.56 20.24 -13.44
C ALA A 277 19.53 21.37 -13.14
N SER A 278 19.02 22.37 -12.43
CA SER A 278 19.83 23.36 -11.72
C SER A 278 20.20 22.80 -10.36
N TRP A 279 21.46 22.90 -9.96
CA TRP A 279 21.99 22.34 -8.71
C TRP A 279 22.61 23.43 -7.86
N PHE A 280 22.22 23.45 -6.60
CA PHE A 280 22.75 24.40 -5.62
C PHE A 280 23.14 23.67 -4.35
N HIS A 281 24.29 24.02 -3.78
CA HIS A 281 24.74 23.52 -2.49
C HIS A 281 24.65 24.62 -1.44
N GLN A 282 23.98 24.33 -0.34
CA GLN A 282 23.99 25.17 0.83
C GLN A 282 24.57 24.40 2.02
N THR A 283 25.59 24.97 2.65
CA THR A 283 26.04 24.52 3.97
C THR A 283 25.19 25.22 5.03
N ALA A 284 24.69 24.45 6.00
CA ALA A 284 23.75 24.95 7.00
C ALA A 284 24.41 25.08 8.37
N ASN A 285 24.92 23.96 8.92
CA ASN A 285 25.39 23.89 10.30
C ASN A 285 26.77 23.22 10.42
N LEU A 286 27.57 23.75 11.35
CA LEU A 286 28.89 23.25 11.72
C LEU A 286 29.01 23.28 13.24
N ASP A 287 28.95 22.12 13.88
CA ASP A 287 29.14 21.98 15.32
C ASP A 287 30.39 21.14 15.57
N TYR A 288 31.27 21.59 16.48
CA TYR A 288 32.47 20.85 16.84
C TYR A 288 32.82 21.05 18.31
N SER A 289 33.37 20.00 18.92
CA SER A 289 33.74 19.99 20.33
C SER A 289 34.99 19.14 20.60
N GLY A 290 35.46 19.15 21.85
CA GLY A 290 36.64 18.41 22.29
C GLY A 290 37.96 19.12 21.97
N HIS A 291 38.95 18.36 21.50
CA HIS A 291 40.29 18.87 21.22
C HIS A 291 40.46 19.56 19.85
N LEU A 292 39.38 19.86 19.13
CA LEU A 292 39.43 20.63 17.88
C LEU A 292 39.64 22.13 18.17
N LEU A 293 40.58 22.78 17.46
CA LEU A 293 40.83 24.22 17.57
C LEU A 293 40.14 25.04 16.49
N ASN A 294 40.10 24.50 15.27
CA ASN A 294 39.53 25.18 14.12
C ASN A 294 39.05 24.15 13.11
N VAL A 295 37.83 24.37 12.63
CA VAL A 295 37.25 23.61 11.52
C VAL A 295 36.78 24.63 10.50
N THR A 296 37.18 24.46 9.25
CA THR A 296 36.74 25.37 8.19
C THR A 296 35.31 25.00 7.75
N MET A 297 34.64 25.84 6.96
CA MET A 297 33.41 25.41 6.29
C MET A 297 33.78 24.76 4.95
N PRO A 298 33.29 23.57 4.61
CA PRO A 298 33.57 22.95 3.32
C PRO A 298 32.94 23.80 2.22
N THR A 299 33.76 24.33 1.33
CA THR A 299 33.31 25.05 0.15
C THR A 299 33.31 24.10 -1.04
N VAL A 300 32.15 23.84 -1.64
CA VAL A 300 32.08 23.15 -2.94
C VAL A 300 31.82 24.20 -4.03
N PRO A 301 32.57 24.19 -5.15
CA PRO A 301 32.24 25.05 -6.28
C PRO A 301 30.82 24.75 -6.81
N ALA A 302 30.21 25.72 -7.48
CA ALA A 302 28.92 25.50 -8.11
C ALA A 302 28.99 24.35 -9.13
N PHE A 303 27.98 23.48 -9.12
CA PHE A 303 27.85 22.42 -10.11
C PHE A 303 27.39 23.01 -11.45
N PRO A 304 27.90 22.49 -12.58
CA PRO A 304 27.26 22.75 -13.86
C PRO A 304 25.84 22.17 -13.86
N SER A 305 24.98 22.66 -14.76
CA SER A 305 23.68 22.02 -14.99
C SER A 305 23.89 20.55 -15.37
N ILE A 306 23.02 19.69 -14.85
CA ILE A 306 23.07 18.24 -15.04
C ILE A 306 21.86 17.82 -15.86
N ASP A 307 22.09 16.98 -16.88
CA ASP A 307 21.00 16.40 -17.66
C ASP A 307 20.20 15.43 -16.79
N VAL A 308 18.88 15.48 -16.92
CA VAL A 308 17.96 14.52 -16.33
C VAL A 308 17.32 13.72 -17.47
N SER A 309 17.24 12.41 -17.34
CA SER A 309 16.47 11.53 -18.22
C SER A 309 15.42 10.77 -17.42
N ILE A 310 14.33 10.37 -18.07
CA ILE A 310 13.37 9.40 -17.52
C ILE A 310 13.74 8.04 -18.11
N GLU A 311 14.18 7.11 -17.28
CA GLU A 311 14.51 5.75 -17.70
C GLU A 311 13.86 4.74 -16.76
N GLY A 312 13.27 3.70 -17.36
CA GLY A 312 12.67 2.58 -16.64
C GLY A 312 13.70 1.51 -16.28
N ASP A 313 13.57 0.97 -15.07
CA ASP A 313 14.28 -0.24 -14.62
C ASP A 313 13.29 -1.31 -14.11
N ALA A 314 13.80 -2.36 -13.45
CA ALA A 314 12.96 -3.43 -12.91
C ALA A 314 12.03 -2.98 -11.77
N SER A 315 12.31 -1.84 -11.11
CA SER A 315 11.51 -1.25 -10.04
C SER A 315 10.43 -0.30 -10.55
N GLY A 316 10.65 0.31 -11.72
CA GLY A 316 9.70 1.23 -12.36
C GLY A 316 10.40 2.33 -13.16
N ASP A 317 9.63 3.34 -13.56
CA ASP A 317 10.16 4.52 -14.22
C ASP A 317 10.66 5.52 -13.18
N HIS A 318 11.86 6.06 -13.37
CA HIS A 318 12.51 6.99 -12.44
C HIS A 318 13.22 8.11 -13.19
N PHE A 319 13.44 9.23 -12.51
CA PHE A 319 14.40 10.22 -13.01
C PHE A 319 15.82 9.75 -12.76
N TRP A 320 16.68 9.97 -13.75
CA TRP A 320 18.11 9.72 -13.68
C TRP A 320 18.86 11.01 -13.97
N MET A 321 19.75 11.39 -13.06
CA MET A 321 20.61 12.57 -13.20
C MET A 321 21.99 12.13 -13.71
N ASN A 322 22.46 12.72 -14.81
CA ASN A 322 23.68 12.30 -15.50
C ASN A 322 24.93 13.07 -15.04
N PHE A 323 25.77 12.42 -14.26
CA PHE A 323 27.01 13.01 -13.75
C PHE A 323 28.25 12.73 -14.61
N SER A 324 28.11 12.03 -15.74
CA SER A 324 29.26 11.63 -16.57
C SER A 324 30.13 12.79 -17.08
N GLY A 325 29.56 13.99 -17.20
CA GLY A 325 30.27 15.21 -17.59
C GLY A 325 30.85 16.04 -16.43
N THR A 326 30.69 15.62 -15.18
CA THR A 326 31.15 16.39 -14.01
C THR A 326 32.63 16.15 -13.73
N ALA A 327 33.40 17.23 -13.54
CA ALA A 327 34.84 17.16 -13.34
C ALA A 327 35.21 16.79 -11.89
N SER A 328 36.22 15.94 -11.72
CA SER A 328 36.80 15.58 -10.41
C SER A 328 37.33 16.76 -9.60
N ASP A 329 37.61 17.89 -10.27
CA ASP A 329 38.20 19.09 -9.68
C ASP A 329 37.21 19.92 -8.84
N LEU A 330 35.95 19.48 -8.76
CA LEU A 330 34.88 20.11 -7.97
C LEU A 330 34.93 19.75 -6.48
N ILE A 331 35.85 18.88 -6.03
CA ILE A 331 35.88 18.39 -4.65
C ILE A 331 37.17 18.85 -3.96
N PRO A 332 37.24 20.09 -3.45
CA PRO A 332 38.40 20.54 -2.71
C PRO A 332 38.50 19.79 -1.38
N SER A 333 39.72 19.43 -0.99
CA SER A 333 40.02 18.89 0.33
C SER A 333 39.67 19.92 1.42
N HIS A 334 39.28 19.41 2.57
CA HIS A 334 38.88 20.19 3.73
C HIS A 334 39.90 20.03 4.86
N GLU A 335 40.06 21.03 5.74
CA GLU A 335 41.07 20.97 6.80
C GLU A 335 40.44 20.99 8.20
N LEU A 336 40.92 20.07 9.06
CA LEU A 336 40.63 20.01 10.49
C LEU A 336 41.91 20.29 11.27
N THR A 337 41.86 21.22 12.24
CA THR A 337 43.01 21.54 13.09
C THR A 337 42.74 21.23 14.56
N PHE A 338 43.65 20.46 15.17
CA PHE A 338 43.58 19.99 16.55
C PHE A 338 44.41 20.86 17.51
N LYS A 339 44.02 20.86 18.79
CA LYS A 339 44.77 21.50 19.87
C LYS A 339 46.02 20.69 20.15
N PRO A 340 47.20 21.34 20.28
CA PRO A 340 48.39 20.66 20.76
C PRO A 340 48.11 20.01 22.12
N VAL A 341 48.30 18.70 22.21
CA VAL A 341 48.15 17.97 23.47
C VAL A 341 49.42 18.21 24.30
N SER A 342 49.27 18.86 25.45
CA SER A 342 50.38 19.24 26.35
C SER A 342 50.90 18.10 27.24
N ILE A 343 50.46 16.86 26.98
CA ILE A 343 50.85 15.65 27.72
C ILE A 343 51.67 14.74 26.78
N PRO A 344 52.81 14.16 27.20
CA PRO A 344 53.60 13.30 26.32
C PRO A 344 52.91 11.93 26.19
N LEU A 345 52.05 11.74 25.19
CA LEU A 345 51.47 10.43 24.90
C LEU A 345 51.50 10.10 23.40
N ILE A 346 52.16 8.96 23.14
CA ILE A 346 52.24 8.15 21.93
C ILE A 346 53.11 8.74 20.77
N PRO A 347 54.18 8.05 20.31
CA PRO A 347 55.15 8.57 19.32
C PRO A 347 54.62 8.87 17.91
N MET A 348 53.32 8.68 17.64
CA MET A 348 52.78 8.75 16.28
C MET A 348 52.26 10.13 15.87
N LEU A 349 52.16 11.09 16.79
CA LEU A 349 51.77 12.47 16.48
C LEU A 349 52.95 13.40 16.76
N ASN A 350 53.61 13.85 15.69
CA ASN A 350 54.63 14.88 15.78
C ASN A 350 53.92 16.18 16.22
N PRO A 351 54.30 16.83 17.34
CA PRO A 351 53.58 17.98 17.90
C PRO A 351 53.49 19.22 16.99
N GLY A 352 54.15 19.19 15.82
CA GLY A 352 54.06 20.23 14.80
C GLY A 352 53.02 19.99 13.68
N ASN A 353 52.40 18.81 13.57
CA ASN A 353 51.42 18.51 12.51
C ASN A 353 50.03 18.33 13.12
N THR A 354 49.39 19.45 13.46
CA THR A 354 48.04 19.49 14.08
C THR A 354 46.91 19.61 13.07
N THR A 355 47.21 19.64 11.77
CA THR A 355 46.21 19.78 10.70
C THR A 355 46.12 18.49 9.90
N ILE A 356 44.89 18.04 9.65
CA ILE A 356 44.57 16.84 8.88
C ILE A 356 43.63 17.23 7.74
N ASP A 357 43.97 16.80 6.53
CA ASP A 357 43.09 16.91 5.38
C ASP A 357 41.97 15.86 5.47
N PHE A 358 40.75 16.28 5.17
CA PHE A 358 39.54 15.47 5.20
C PHE A 358 38.75 15.66 3.89
N ALA A 359 38.03 14.63 3.46
CA ALA A 359 37.20 14.71 2.27
C ALA A 359 35.98 15.62 2.51
N ASN A 360 35.56 16.37 1.48
CA ASN A 360 34.44 17.30 1.61
C ASN A 360 33.15 16.52 1.94
N GLY A 361 32.49 16.83 3.06
CA GLY A 361 31.30 16.09 3.51
C GLY A 361 30.15 16.08 2.50
N ALA A 362 29.99 17.13 1.71
CA ALA A 362 28.97 17.19 0.66
C ALA A 362 29.27 16.20 -0.48
N ALA A 363 30.55 16.05 -0.82
CA ALA A 363 31.01 15.12 -1.84
C ALA A 363 30.99 13.66 -1.34
N ILE A 364 31.26 13.44 -0.05
CA ILE A 364 31.06 12.13 0.59
C ILE A 364 29.59 11.74 0.48
N ALA A 365 28.67 12.62 0.90
CA ALA A 365 27.23 12.35 0.82
C ALA A 365 26.77 12.04 -0.61
N LEU A 366 27.14 12.89 -1.58
CA LEU A 366 26.78 12.68 -2.98
C LEU A 366 27.37 11.37 -3.53
N GLY A 367 28.64 11.08 -3.25
CA GLY A 367 29.29 9.85 -3.70
C GLY A 367 28.69 8.58 -3.09
N HIS A 368 28.28 8.64 -1.82
CA HIS A 368 27.58 7.53 -1.18
C HIS A 368 26.17 7.33 -1.74
N TRP A 369 25.44 8.43 -1.97
CA TRP A 369 24.15 8.35 -2.66
C TRP A 369 24.30 7.76 -4.07
N MET A 370 25.28 8.21 -4.87
CA MET A 370 25.56 7.63 -6.19
C MET A 370 26.02 6.17 -6.14
N LYS A 371 26.64 5.73 -5.04
CA LYS A 371 27.01 4.33 -4.86
C LYS A 371 25.78 3.46 -4.61
N GLU A 372 24.84 3.95 -3.80
CA GLU A 372 23.63 3.22 -3.42
C GLU A 372 22.57 3.27 -4.53
N TYR A 373 22.33 4.48 -5.05
CA TYR A 373 21.25 4.81 -5.98
C TYR A 373 21.76 5.21 -7.36
N GLY A 374 23.00 4.86 -7.73
CA GLY A 374 23.54 5.14 -9.06
C GLY A 374 23.86 3.90 -9.88
N ASN A 375 24.39 4.12 -11.08
CA ASN A 375 24.81 3.05 -11.98
C ASN A 375 26.23 3.25 -12.52
N THR A 376 26.72 2.27 -13.29
CA THR A 376 28.09 2.28 -13.84
C THR A 376 28.35 3.39 -14.86
N ASN A 377 27.30 4.05 -15.36
CA ASN A 377 27.40 5.17 -16.30
C ASN A 377 27.42 6.53 -15.59
N LEU A 378 27.59 6.55 -14.26
CA LEU A 378 27.52 7.76 -13.43
C LEU A 378 26.16 8.45 -13.52
N MET A 379 25.09 7.69 -13.73
CA MET A 379 23.74 8.19 -13.54
C MET A 379 23.33 7.96 -12.09
N MET A 380 22.59 8.91 -11.52
CA MET A 380 22.06 8.86 -10.16
C MET A 380 20.53 8.83 -10.22
N LYS A 381 19.91 7.82 -9.61
CA LYS A 381 18.47 7.70 -9.46
C LYS A 381 17.97 8.83 -8.56
N ALA A 382 16.90 9.48 -9.01
CA ALA A 382 16.22 10.58 -8.35
C ALA A 382 14.75 10.20 -8.20
N PRO A 383 14.43 9.32 -7.24
CA PRO A 383 13.06 8.87 -7.04
C PRO A 383 12.18 10.04 -6.63
N VAL A 384 10.95 10.09 -7.13
CA VAL A 384 9.95 11.04 -6.67
C VAL A 384 9.59 10.68 -5.22
N THR A 385 9.19 11.64 -4.41
CA THR A 385 8.68 11.39 -3.06
C THR A 385 7.31 12.01 -2.94
N CYS A 386 6.54 11.54 -1.97
CA CYS A 386 5.31 12.23 -1.61
C CYS A 386 5.63 13.51 -0.81
N PRO A 387 4.77 14.54 -0.85
CA PRO A 387 5.08 15.87 -0.29
C PRO A 387 5.57 15.85 1.16
N ASP A 388 5.00 14.99 2.00
CA ASP A 388 5.33 14.87 3.42
C ASP A 388 6.18 13.63 3.74
N GLN A 389 6.80 13.03 2.72
CA GLN A 389 7.62 11.83 2.85
C GLN A 389 9.06 12.13 2.49
N THR A 390 9.98 11.43 3.15
CA THR A 390 11.42 11.55 2.95
C THR A 390 12.01 10.16 2.88
N ILE A 391 12.87 9.93 1.90
CA ILE A 391 13.68 8.72 1.86
C ILE A 391 14.89 8.98 2.75
N HIS A 392 14.87 8.31 3.90
CA HIS A 392 15.91 8.42 4.92
C HIS A 392 16.93 7.29 4.76
N TYR A 393 18.21 7.65 4.80
CA TYR A 393 19.31 6.70 4.75
C TYR A 393 20.32 7.04 5.85
N GLU A 394 20.67 6.04 6.65
CA GLU A 394 21.64 6.17 7.72
C GLU A 394 22.68 5.05 7.55
N PHE A 395 23.97 5.42 7.59
CA PHE A 395 25.03 4.44 7.50
C PHE A 395 26.27 4.85 8.28
N SER A 396 26.91 3.85 8.90
CA SER A 396 28.19 4.01 9.57
C SER A 396 29.33 3.98 8.54
N ILE A 397 30.15 5.03 8.51
CA ILE A 397 31.39 5.07 7.71
C ILE A 397 32.48 4.23 8.41
N ASP A 398 32.57 4.37 9.73
CA ASP A 398 33.48 3.68 10.67
C ASP A 398 32.85 3.66 12.07
N ASP A 399 33.51 3.07 13.07
CA ASP A 399 33.00 2.92 14.46
C ASP A 399 32.49 4.23 15.10
N ASP A 400 33.08 5.37 14.75
CA ASP A 400 32.76 6.71 15.28
C ASP A 400 32.32 7.70 14.18
N GLN A 401 31.83 7.20 13.03
CA GLN A 401 31.42 8.06 11.92
C GLN A 401 30.06 7.65 11.37
N LEU A 402 29.14 8.61 11.31
CA LEU A 402 27.78 8.40 10.85
C LEU A 402 27.45 9.40 9.74
N LEU A 403 26.88 8.92 8.64
CA LEU A 403 26.29 9.78 7.63
C LEU A 403 24.80 9.46 7.50
N ILE A 404 24.01 10.50 7.74
CA ILE A 404 22.58 10.52 7.57
C ILE A 404 22.26 11.32 6.31
N MET A 405 21.37 10.81 5.49
CA MET A 405 20.91 11.45 4.25
C MET A 405 19.40 11.42 4.17
N ASP A 406 18.82 12.53 3.74
CA ASP A 406 17.38 12.71 3.59
C ASP A 406 17.09 13.23 2.18
N TRP A 407 16.37 12.43 1.40
CA TRP A 407 16.00 12.75 0.03
C TRP A 407 14.52 13.10 -0.08
N VAL A 408 14.23 14.19 -0.80
CA VAL A 408 12.89 14.63 -1.18
C VAL A 408 12.93 15.07 -2.64
N LEU A 409 11.96 14.65 -3.44
CA LEU A 409 11.76 15.17 -4.79
C LEU A 409 10.27 15.21 -5.10
N THR A 410 9.71 16.40 -5.20
CA THR A 410 8.27 16.59 -5.39
C THR A 410 7.99 17.32 -6.69
N ARG A 411 6.92 16.92 -7.37
CA ARG A 411 6.39 17.69 -8.49
C ARG A 411 5.87 19.02 -7.96
N VAL A 412 6.28 20.12 -8.59
CA VAL A 412 5.73 21.44 -8.34
C VAL A 412 4.35 21.48 -9.01
N ALA A 413 3.32 21.88 -8.27
CA ALA A 413 2.00 22.05 -8.84
C ALA A 413 2.06 23.07 -9.99
N ASP A 414 1.48 22.73 -11.15
CA ASP A 414 1.51 23.58 -12.33
C ASP A 414 1.01 24.97 -11.96
N SER A 415 1.87 25.99 -12.10
CA SER A 415 1.43 27.38 -11.92
C SER A 415 0.50 27.72 -13.08
N GLN A 416 -0.80 27.51 -12.92
CA GLN A 416 -1.80 28.17 -13.76
C GLN A 416 -1.50 29.67 -13.67
N GLY A 417 -1.09 30.26 -14.80
CA GLY A 417 -0.50 31.59 -14.86
C GLY A 417 -1.29 32.64 -14.07
N GLY A 418 -0.74 33.07 -12.94
CA GLY A 418 -1.29 34.13 -12.11
C GLY A 418 -0.47 35.40 -12.24
N MET A 419 -1.07 36.46 -12.79
CA MET A 419 -0.59 37.82 -12.53
C MET A 419 -0.48 38.02 -11.01
N GLY A 420 0.67 38.53 -10.59
CA GLY A 420 1.15 38.37 -9.21
C GLY A 420 0.29 38.96 -8.10
N ALA A 421 0.47 38.36 -6.92
CA ALA A 421 0.45 39.05 -5.64
C ALA A 421 1.24 38.20 -4.64
N GLY A 422 2.20 38.81 -3.95
CA GLY A 422 2.97 38.16 -2.89
C GLY A 422 2.14 37.94 -1.63
N GLY A 423 2.58 36.99 -0.81
CA GLY A 423 2.12 36.83 0.57
C GLY A 423 1.78 35.40 0.93
N SER A 424 2.73 34.73 1.60
CA SER A 424 2.56 33.72 2.65
C SER A 424 1.39 32.73 2.57
N GLY A 425 1.75 31.46 2.39
CA GLY A 425 1.08 30.33 3.05
C GLY A 425 -0.24 29.87 2.43
N ALA A 426 -0.16 28.88 1.56
CA ALA A 426 -1.22 27.92 1.25
C ALA A 426 -0.49 26.67 0.75
N GLY A 427 -0.71 25.46 1.27
CA GLY A 427 -2.02 24.84 1.41
C GLY A 427 -2.34 24.12 0.11
N GLY A 428 -1.66 23.00 -0.15
CA GLY A 428 -1.98 22.08 -1.24
C GLY A 428 -2.48 20.77 -0.65
N ILE A 429 -3.76 20.74 -0.24
CA ILE A 429 -4.46 19.51 0.12
C ILE A 429 -5.39 19.17 -1.05
N GLY A 430 -5.40 17.89 -1.43
CA GLY A 430 -6.01 17.35 -2.64
C GLY A 430 -7.47 17.69 -2.90
N ALA A 431 -7.85 17.58 -4.17
CA ALA A 431 -9.23 17.45 -4.58
C ALA A 431 -9.77 16.13 -4.02
N GLY A 432 -10.36 16.17 -2.83
CA GLY A 432 -10.95 14.99 -2.19
C GLY A 432 -12.08 14.45 -3.06
N THR A 433 -12.03 13.15 -3.37
CA THR A 433 -13.13 12.42 -4.01
C THR A 433 -14.40 12.55 -3.19
N LEU A 434 -15.54 12.74 -3.86
CA LEU A 434 -16.84 12.84 -3.19
C LEU A 434 -17.49 11.47 -2.96
N PRO A 435 -18.18 11.26 -1.82
CA PRO A 435 -18.90 10.02 -1.55
C PRO A 435 -20.07 9.84 -2.51
N ILE A 436 -20.01 8.75 -3.29
CA ILE A 436 -21.17 8.18 -3.97
C ILE A 436 -22.13 7.65 -2.89
N SER A 437 -23.31 8.24 -2.80
CA SER A 437 -24.37 7.93 -1.84
C SER A 437 -25.31 6.82 -2.32
N GLY A 438 -25.25 6.43 -3.59
CA GLY A 438 -25.98 5.29 -4.12
C GLY A 438 -25.55 4.92 -5.54
N MET A 439 -25.71 3.64 -5.90
CA MET A 439 -25.50 3.17 -7.27
C MET A 439 -26.62 2.20 -7.64
N GLU A 440 -27.21 2.38 -8.83
CA GLU A 440 -28.25 1.50 -9.36
C GLU A 440 -27.85 0.97 -10.73
N TYR A 441 -27.80 -0.36 -10.89
CA TYR A 441 -27.54 -1.00 -12.18
C TYR A 441 -28.81 -1.61 -12.77
N HIS A 442 -29.03 -1.33 -14.05
CA HIS A 442 -30.15 -1.81 -14.84
C HIS A 442 -29.66 -2.90 -15.81
N PRO A 443 -29.71 -4.19 -15.45
CA PRO A 443 -29.11 -5.28 -16.23
C PRO A 443 -29.72 -5.46 -17.62
N ASP A 444 -30.98 -5.07 -17.81
CA ASP A 444 -31.66 -5.19 -19.09
C ASP A 444 -31.20 -4.13 -20.11
N THR A 445 -30.71 -2.98 -19.63
CA THR A 445 -30.27 -1.86 -20.47
C THR A 445 -28.76 -1.65 -20.44
N GLY A 446 -28.06 -2.13 -19.42
CA GLY A 446 -26.64 -1.84 -19.18
C GLY A 446 -26.39 -0.50 -18.50
N MET A 447 -27.43 0.19 -18.03
CA MET A 447 -27.29 1.52 -17.44
C MET A 447 -26.83 1.43 -15.98
N VAL A 448 -25.83 2.23 -15.64
CA VAL A 448 -25.38 2.49 -14.26
C VAL A 448 -25.78 3.93 -13.90
N ASN A 449 -26.48 4.09 -12.78
CA ASN A 449 -26.80 5.38 -12.20
C ASN A 449 -25.93 5.58 -10.95
N LEU A 450 -25.10 6.62 -10.94
CA LEU A 450 -24.30 7.04 -9.79
C LEU A 450 -24.99 8.21 -9.11
N LEU A 451 -25.18 8.14 -7.79
CA LEU A 451 -25.81 9.18 -6.98
C LEU A 451 -24.82 9.72 -5.95
N TRP A 452 -24.74 11.03 -5.79
CA TRP A 452 -23.97 11.68 -4.72
C TRP A 452 -24.65 12.97 -4.28
N THR A 453 -24.11 13.65 -3.27
CA THR A 453 -24.64 14.95 -2.81
C THR A 453 -23.67 16.07 -3.15
N ALA A 454 -24.13 17.05 -3.94
CA ALA A 454 -23.41 18.28 -4.20
C ALA A 454 -23.47 19.23 -3.01
N ALA A 455 -22.33 19.86 -2.68
CA ALA A 455 -22.21 20.77 -1.55
C ALA A 455 -22.75 22.18 -1.86
N ALA A 456 -22.60 22.64 -3.11
CA ALA A 456 -23.04 23.96 -3.55
C ALA A 456 -23.64 23.92 -4.97
N ALA A 457 -24.33 25.01 -5.35
CA ALA A 457 -24.79 25.24 -6.72
C ALA A 457 -23.62 25.76 -7.58
N GLY A 458 -23.54 25.31 -8.83
CA GLY A 458 -22.56 25.74 -9.81
C GLY A 458 -21.21 25.02 -9.71
N GLU A 459 -21.12 23.93 -8.94
CA GLU A 459 -19.92 23.10 -8.91
C GLU A 459 -19.96 22.11 -10.06
N ASN A 460 -18.85 22.03 -10.79
CA ASN A 460 -18.64 21.00 -11.80
C ASN A 460 -17.95 19.80 -11.16
N TYR A 461 -18.38 18.61 -11.57
CA TYR A 461 -17.80 17.36 -11.12
C TYR A 461 -17.35 16.55 -12.33
N SER A 462 -16.14 16.02 -12.26
CA SER A 462 -15.64 15.01 -13.17
C SER A 462 -16.00 13.62 -12.63
N ILE A 463 -16.58 12.78 -13.49
CA ILE A 463 -16.87 11.38 -13.19
C ILE A 463 -15.85 10.54 -13.95
N GLU A 464 -15.10 9.75 -13.19
CA GLU A 464 -14.10 8.86 -13.73
C GLU A 464 -14.44 7.42 -13.38
N ALA A 465 -14.07 6.51 -14.29
CA ALA A 465 -14.22 5.08 -14.10
C ALA A 465 -12.89 4.35 -14.25
N SER A 466 -12.78 3.22 -13.58
CA SER A 466 -11.59 2.38 -13.59
C SER A 466 -11.95 0.90 -13.54
N GLU A 467 -11.07 0.07 -14.09
CA GLU A 467 -11.13 -1.39 -13.93
C GLU A 467 -10.18 -1.88 -12.82
N ASP A 468 -9.21 -1.06 -12.41
CA ASP A 468 -8.07 -1.47 -11.59
C ASP A 468 -7.73 -0.51 -10.43
N LEU A 469 -8.46 0.60 -10.28
CA LEU A 469 -8.21 1.72 -9.34
C LEU A 469 -6.92 2.50 -9.58
N LEU A 470 -6.18 2.17 -10.64
CA LEU A 470 -4.94 2.83 -11.03
C LEU A 470 -5.19 3.78 -12.19
N ASN A 471 -5.80 3.24 -13.24
CA ASN A 471 -6.07 3.95 -14.48
C ASN A 471 -7.51 4.42 -14.45
N TRP A 472 -7.67 5.73 -14.30
CA TRP A 472 -8.96 6.39 -14.28
C TRP A 472 -9.23 7.05 -15.62
N THR A 473 -10.35 6.70 -16.23
CA THR A 473 -10.82 7.28 -17.49
C THR A 473 -11.99 8.20 -17.19
N ALA A 474 -11.90 9.47 -17.61
CA ALA A 474 -13.03 10.38 -17.55
C ALA A 474 -14.15 9.87 -18.46
N ILE A 475 -15.30 9.54 -17.87
CA ILE A 475 -16.48 9.05 -18.58
C ILE A 475 -17.54 10.12 -18.76
N GLY A 476 -17.42 11.24 -18.04
CA GLY A 476 -18.27 12.39 -18.21
C GLY A 476 -18.05 13.42 -17.12
N GLY A 477 -18.81 14.52 -17.20
CA GLY A 477 -18.87 15.53 -16.16
C GLY A 477 -20.31 15.97 -15.97
N VAL A 478 -20.63 16.43 -14.76
CA VAL A 478 -21.95 16.99 -14.46
C VAL A 478 -21.79 18.24 -13.61
N SER A 479 -22.65 19.22 -13.83
CA SER A 479 -22.72 20.43 -13.02
C SER A 479 -23.90 20.34 -12.05
N SER A 480 -23.71 20.72 -10.78
CA SER A 480 -24.83 20.91 -9.87
C SER A 480 -25.53 22.24 -10.14
N ASP A 481 -26.84 22.23 -10.37
CA ASP A 481 -27.62 23.48 -10.45
C ASP A 481 -28.02 24.01 -9.06
N SER A 482 -27.98 23.15 -8.04
CA SER A 482 -28.27 23.47 -6.64
C SER A 482 -27.64 22.43 -5.69
N PRO A 483 -27.44 22.74 -4.40
CA PRO A 483 -27.04 21.73 -3.41
C PRO A 483 -28.10 20.63 -3.35
N GLY A 484 -27.70 19.35 -3.45
CA GLY A 484 -28.64 18.23 -3.46
C GLY A 484 -28.10 16.96 -4.12
N THR A 485 -28.96 15.95 -4.28
CA THR A 485 -28.59 14.70 -4.94
C THR A 485 -28.36 14.94 -6.44
N VAL A 486 -27.18 14.57 -6.91
CA VAL A 486 -26.80 14.58 -8.31
C VAL A 486 -26.77 13.15 -8.83
N ILE A 487 -27.19 12.94 -10.08
CA ILE A 487 -27.25 11.64 -10.73
C ILE A 487 -26.43 11.69 -12.02
N PHE A 488 -25.56 10.72 -12.22
CA PHE A 488 -24.86 10.50 -13.48
C PHE A 488 -25.27 9.14 -14.05
N GLU A 489 -25.67 9.10 -15.32
CA GLU A 489 -26.10 7.90 -16.01
C GLU A 489 -25.04 7.46 -17.03
N TYR A 490 -24.67 6.17 -17.00
CA TYR A 490 -23.64 5.60 -17.88
C TYR A 490 -24.10 4.30 -18.53
N ASP A 491 -24.00 4.20 -19.85
CA ASP A 491 -24.32 2.97 -20.60
C ASP A 491 -23.09 2.08 -20.76
N THR A 492 -23.05 0.99 -20.01
CA THR A 492 -21.94 0.01 -20.02
C THR A 492 -21.90 -0.87 -21.28
N HIS A 493 -22.96 -0.88 -22.11
CA HIS A 493 -22.94 -1.62 -23.39
C HIS A 493 -22.36 -0.79 -24.54
N ALA A 494 -22.30 0.54 -24.39
CA ALA A 494 -21.71 1.44 -25.39
C ALA A 494 -20.17 1.46 -25.33
N SER A 495 -19.58 1.07 -24.20
CA SER A 495 -18.14 0.84 -24.06
C SER A 495 -17.79 -0.63 -24.30
N SER A 496 -16.68 -0.91 -24.99
CA SER A 496 -16.12 -2.28 -25.08
C SER A 496 -15.48 -2.76 -23.77
N SER A 497 -15.53 -1.92 -22.73
CA SER A 497 -14.86 -2.06 -21.44
C SER A 497 -15.92 -2.05 -20.34
N ALA A 498 -15.89 -3.06 -19.47
CA ALA A 498 -16.79 -3.16 -18.33
C ALA A 498 -16.06 -2.59 -17.10
N PHE A 499 -16.19 -1.29 -16.87
CA PHE A 499 -15.60 -0.64 -15.70
C PHE A 499 -16.24 -1.18 -14.41
N GLN A 500 -15.39 -1.47 -13.42
CA GLN A 500 -15.84 -1.99 -12.13
C GLN A 500 -15.95 -0.89 -11.09
N PHE A 501 -15.29 0.25 -11.28
CA PHE A 501 -15.11 1.26 -10.26
C PHE A 501 -15.44 2.64 -10.79
N PHE A 502 -15.97 3.49 -9.91
CA PHE A 502 -16.34 4.87 -10.22
C PHE A 502 -15.88 5.79 -9.10
N ARG A 503 -15.42 7.00 -9.46
CA ARG A 503 -15.13 8.07 -8.51
C ARG A 503 -15.61 9.41 -9.06
N ILE A 504 -15.83 10.35 -8.14
CA ILE A 504 -16.32 11.69 -8.44
C ILE A 504 -15.33 12.68 -7.87
N LEU A 505 -14.82 13.55 -8.73
CA LEU A 505 -13.87 14.60 -8.37
C LEU A 505 -14.54 15.96 -8.58
N PRO A 506 -14.43 16.90 -7.64
CA PRO A 506 -14.72 18.30 -7.92
C PRO A 506 -13.75 18.79 -9.00
N ASP A 507 -14.23 19.51 -10.01
CA ASP A 507 -13.36 20.30 -10.88
C ASP A 507 -12.72 21.38 -9.99
N THR A 508 -11.47 21.20 -9.62
CA THR A 508 -10.70 22.25 -8.93
C THR A 508 -10.41 23.35 -9.93
N HIS A 509 -11.11 24.48 -9.79
CA HIS A 509 -10.81 25.72 -10.50
C HIS A 509 -9.53 26.40 -10.02
#